data_AF-A0A354QVH4-F1
#
_entry.id   AF-A0A354QVH4-F1
#
_cell.length_a   1.000
_cell.length_b   1.000
_cell.length_c   1.000
_cell.angle_alpha   90.00
_cell.angle_beta   90.00
_cell.angle_gamma   90.00
#
_symmetry.space_group_name_H-M   'P 1'
#
loop_
_entity.id
_entity.type
_entity.pdbx_description
1 polymer ?
#
loop_
_entity_poly.entity_id
_entity_poly.type
_entity_poly.pdbx_seq_one_letter_code
_entity_poly.pdbx_strand_id
1 'polypeptide(L)'
;NMQRQGISPEMYFQITGTTQEDLHKQYEAEAESRTKTNLVVEAVAKAEGFEATEEEINAEIEQLAADYNMPVEQVRNLLSPEMLKHDITVKKAVNVITSTAKVK
;
A
#
# COMPACT_ATOMS: atom_id res chain seq x y z
N ASN A 1 18.00 1.24 -16.04
CA ASN A 1 18.16 0.29 -17.18
C ASN A 1 18.07 -1.15 -16.69
N MET A 2 16.86 -1.57 -16.30
CA MET A 2 16.54 -2.84 -15.61
C MET A 2 16.51 -4.06 -16.55
N GLN A 3 16.78 -3.88 -17.84
CA GLN A 3 16.99 -4.94 -18.83
C GLN A 3 18.43 -5.50 -18.86
N ARG A 4 19.36 -4.96 -18.06
CA ARG A 4 20.80 -5.23 -18.21
C ARG A 4 21.37 -6.38 -17.38
N GLN A 5 20.57 -7.05 -16.55
CA GLN A 5 21.05 -8.19 -15.76
C GLN A 5 20.08 -9.37 -15.83
N GLY A 6 19.93 -9.92 -17.03
CA GLY A 6 19.97 -11.37 -17.23
C GLY A 6 18.80 -12.26 -16.80
N ILE A 7 17.75 -11.74 -16.17
CA ILE A 7 16.50 -12.51 -16.01
C ILE A 7 15.48 -11.91 -16.97
N SER A 8 15.41 -12.47 -18.19
CA SER A 8 14.27 -12.21 -19.06
C SER A 8 13.00 -12.71 -18.35
N PRO A 9 11.84 -12.08 -18.55
CA PRO A 9 10.56 -12.60 -18.06
C PRO A 9 10.35 -14.07 -18.45
N GLU A 10 10.87 -14.46 -19.61
CA GLU A 10 10.90 -15.85 -20.09
C GLU A 10 11.67 -16.79 -19.16
N MET A 11 12.80 -16.36 -18.59
CA MET A 11 13.58 -17.17 -17.65
C MET A 11 12.89 -17.28 -16.29
N TYR A 12 12.20 -16.22 -15.83
CA TYR A 12 11.35 -16.28 -14.65
C TYR A 12 10.22 -17.31 -14.83
N PHE A 13 9.52 -17.27 -15.97
CA PHE A 13 8.47 -18.24 -16.33
C PHE A 13 8.97 -19.68 -16.43
N GLN A 14 10.19 -19.89 -16.96
CA GLN A 14 10.81 -21.21 -17.00
C GLN A 14 11.20 -21.73 -15.62
N ILE A 15 11.66 -20.86 -14.72
CA ILE A 15 12.08 -21.24 -13.35
C ILE A 15 10.87 -21.53 -12.46
N THR A 16 9.81 -20.72 -12.56
CA THR A 16 8.59 -20.87 -11.73
C THR A 16 7.58 -21.87 -12.32
N GLY A 17 7.78 -22.30 -13.57
CA GLY A 17 6.83 -23.16 -14.28
C GLY A 17 5.49 -22.48 -14.59
N THR A 18 5.42 -21.15 -14.51
CA THR A 18 4.20 -20.36 -14.74
C THR A 18 4.30 -19.62 -16.05
N THR A 19 3.25 -19.60 -16.86
CA THR A 19 3.21 -18.81 -18.09
C THR A 19 2.84 -17.35 -17.82
N GLN A 20 3.04 -16.47 -18.80
CA GLN A 20 2.53 -15.10 -18.76
C GLN A 20 1.00 -15.08 -18.59
N GLU A 21 0.29 -16.04 -19.19
CA GLU A 21 -1.16 -16.17 -19.09
C GLU A 21 -1.59 -16.60 -17.68
N ASP A 22 -0.84 -17.49 -17.04
CA ASP A 22 -1.11 -17.91 -15.65
C ASP A 22 -0.91 -16.77 -14.67
N LEU A 23 0.16 -15.97 -14.85
CA LEU A 23 0.35 -14.77 -14.05
C LEU A 23 -0.75 -13.74 -14.31
N HIS A 24 -1.15 -13.53 -15.56
CA HIS A 24 -2.25 -12.63 -15.87
C HIS A 24 -3.53 -13.06 -15.15
N LYS A 25 -3.89 -14.34 -15.20
CA LYS A 25 -5.07 -14.89 -14.49
C LYS A 25 -4.95 -14.76 -12.97
N GLN A 26 -3.77 -14.99 -12.40
CA GLN A 26 -3.54 -14.79 -10.96
C GLN A 26 -3.73 -13.32 -10.56
N TYR A 27 -3.10 -12.40 -11.30
CA TYR A 27 -3.24 -10.97 -11.04
C TYR A 27 -4.66 -10.47 -11.29
N GLU A 28 -5.36 -11.01 -12.29
CA GLU A 28 -6.76 -10.67 -12.59
C GLU A 28 -7.68 -11.11 -11.46
N ALA A 29 -7.53 -12.35 -10.97
CA ALA A 29 -8.30 -12.86 -9.83
C ALA A 29 -8.06 -12.04 -8.55
N GLU A 30 -6.82 -11.59 -8.32
CA GLU A 30 -6.50 -10.74 -7.18
C GLU A 30 -6.93 -9.28 -7.36
N ALA A 31 -6.88 -8.75 -8.59
CA ALA A 31 -7.18 -7.36 -8.89
C ALA A 31 -8.61 -7.00 -8.47
N GLU A 32 -9.58 -7.86 -8.76
CA GLU A 32 -10.97 -7.61 -8.37
C GLU A 32 -11.12 -7.45 -6.85
N SER A 33 -10.53 -8.36 -6.07
CA SER A 33 -10.61 -8.30 -4.61
C SER A 33 -9.86 -7.09 -4.05
N ARG A 34 -8.69 -6.76 -4.61
CA ARG A 34 -7.90 -5.60 -4.19
C ARG A 34 -8.62 -4.29 -4.50
N THR A 35 -9.16 -4.13 -5.71
CA THR A 35 -9.92 -2.93 -6.08
C THR A 35 -11.16 -2.77 -5.21
N LYS A 36 -11.93 -3.84 -4.98
CA LYS A 36 -13.10 -3.78 -4.08
C LYS A 36 -12.70 -3.38 -2.66
N THR A 37 -11.64 -3.95 -2.12
CA THR A 37 -11.14 -3.60 -0.78
C THR A 37 -10.74 -2.13 -0.70
N ASN A 38 -9.96 -1.65 -1.67
CA ASN A 38 -9.55 -0.24 -1.71
C ASN A 38 -10.77 0.70 -1.78
N LEU A 39 -11.75 0.39 -2.64
CA LEU A 39 -12.97 1.19 -2.76
C LEU A 39 -13.79 1.21 -1.46
N VAL A 40 -13.89 0.08 -0.75
CA VAL A 40 -14.59 0.01 0.54
C VAL A 40 -13.87 0.83 1.60
N VAL A 41 -12.55 0.70 1.70
CA VAL A 41 -11.73 1.45 2.66
C VAL A 41 -11.82 2.96 2.40
N GLU A 42 -11.74 3.39 1.13
CA GLU A 42 -11.93 4.79 0.74
C GLU A 42 -13.35 5.29 1.06
N ALA A 43 -14.37 4.47 0.83
CA ALA A 43 -15.74 4.83 1.14
C ALA A 43 -15.96 5.01 2.64
N VAL A 44 -15.40 4.12 3.48
CA VAL A 44 -15.43 4.24 4.94
C VAL A 44 -14.69 5.48 5.40
N ALA A 45 -13.49 5.73 4.87
CA ALA A 45 -12.74 6.94 5.18
C ALA A 45 -13.52 8.23 4.88
N LYS A 46 -14.21 8.29 3.74
CA LYS A 46 -15.06 9.43 3.37
C LYS A 46 -16.31 9.54 4.24
N ALA A 47 -16.95 8.42 4.58
CA ALA A 47 -18.15 8.41 5.40
C ALA A 47 -17.89 8.87 6.84
N GLU A 48 -16.74 8.47 7.40
CA GLU A 48 -16.31 8.87 8.76
C GLU A 48 -15.63 10.24 8.77
N GLY A 49 -15.33 10.83 7.61
CA GLY A 49 -14.67 12.12 7.50
C GLY A 49 -13.23 12.08 8.04
N PHE A 50 -12.51 10.97 7.85
CA PHE A 50 -11.13 10.88 8.27
C PHE A 50 -10.26 11.82 7.44
N GLU A 51 -9.78 12.87 8.09
CA GLU A 51 -8.69 13.70 7.61
C GLU A 51 -7.43 13.35 8.40
N ALA A 52 -6.28 13.37 7.72
CA ALA A 52 -4.99 13.24 8.37
C ALA A 52 -4.58 14.62 8.90
N THR A 53 -4.41 14.72 10.22
CA THR A 53 -3.95 15.97 10.84
C THR A 53 -2.44 16.14 10.70
N GLU A 54 -1.93 17.34 10.89
CA GLU A 54 -0.49 17.59 10.84
C GLU A 54 0.27 16.80 11.91
N GLU A 55 -0.32 16.58 13.09
CA GLU A 55 0.30 15.76 14.14
C GLU A 55 0.47 14.31 13.70
N GLU A 56 -0.53 13.74 13.02
CA GLU A 56 -0.48 12.36 12.53
C GLU A 56 0.50 12.21 11.37
N ILE A 57 0.58 13.22 10.50
CA ILE A 57 1.58 13.26 9.43
C ILE A 57 2.99 13.26 10.02
N ASN A 58 3.24 14.08 11.04
CA ASN A 58 4.56 14.12 11.68
C ASN A 58 4.87 12.80 12.42
N ALA A 59 3.90 12.21 13.12
CA ALA A 59 4.06 10.91 13.78
C ALA A 59 4.37 9.79 12.78
N GLU A 60 3.69 9.76 11.63
CA GLU A 60 3.94 8.77 10.58
C GLU A 60 5.34 8.95 9.96
N ILE A 61 5.79 10.19 9.74
CA ILE A 61 7.16 10.47 9.27
C ILE A 61 8.20 10.02 10.30
N GLU A 62 7.98 10.27 11.58
CA GLU A 62 8.87 9.82 12.67
C GLU A 62 8.94 8.29 12.75
N GLN A 63 7.79 7.61 12.62
CA GLN A 63 7.69 6.16 12.60
C GLN A 63 8.49 5.59 11.42
N LEU A 64 8.26 6.11 10.20
CA LEU A 64 8.98 5.69 9.00
C LEU A 64 10.49 6.01 9.09
N ALA A 65 10.86 7.15 9.66
CA ALA A 65 12.24 7.49 9.92
C ALA A 65 12.91 6.47 10.84
N ALA A 66 12.22 6.03 11.90
CA ALA A 66 12.72 5.00 12.80
C ALA A 66 12.81 3.62 12.12
N ASP A 67 11.77 3.19 11.41
CA ASP A 67 11.69 1.88 10.77
C ASP A 67 12.73 1.70 9.67
N TYR A 68 12.94 2.75 8.86
CA TYR A 68 13.94 2.76 7.79
C TYR A 68 15.31 3.28 8.23
N ASN A 69 15.45 3.68 9.50
CA ASN A 69 16.66 4.24 10.09
C ASN A 69 17.22 5.44 9.28
N MET A 70 16.32 6.31 8.83
CA MET A 70 16.60 7.50 8.03
C MET A 70 16.24 8.79 8.78
N PRO A 71 16.87 9.93 8.48
CA PRO A 71 16.45 11.23 8.99
C PRO A 71 15.01 11.58 8.59
N VAL A 72 14.22 12.11 9.53
CA VAL A 72 12.85 12.63 9.34
C VAL A 72 12.76 13.59 8.14
N GLU A 73 13.74 14.49 8.00
CA GLU A 73 13.85 15.43 6.88
C GLU A 73 13.96 14.73 5.52
N GLN A 74 14.67 13.61 5.44
CA GLN A 74 14.76 12.83 4.19
C GLN A 74 13.44 12.13 3.89
N VAL A 75 12.78 11.56 4.90
CA VAL A 75 11.46 10.93 4.75
C VAL A 75 10.43 11.95 4.26
N ARG A 76 10.43 13.17 4.85
CA ARG A 76 9.55 14.27 4.46
C ARG A 76 9.82 14.81 3.05
N ASN A 77 11.06 14.74 2.58
CA ASN A 77 11.40 15.12 1.21
C ASN A 77 11.07 14.02 0.18
N LEU A 78 11.07 12.75 0.60
CA LEU A 78 10.74 11.61 -0.27
C LEU A 78 9.23 11.41 -0.40
N LEU A 79 8.47 11.73 0.65
CA LEU A 79 7.02 11.53 0.71
C LEU A 79 6.29 12.86 0.64
N SER A 80 5.40 13.01 -0.35
CA SER A 80 4.56 14.20 -0.45
C SER A 80 3.50 14.20 0.66
N PRO A 81 3.06 15.39 1.13
CA PRO A 81 1.99 15.49 2.13
C PRO A 81 0.71 14.76 1.70
N GLU A 82 0.39 14.76 0.41
CA GLU A 82 -0.79 14.08 -0.13
C GLU A 82 -0.69 12.55 -0.03
N MET A 83 0.50 11.96 -0.24
CA MET A 83 0.70 10.51 -0.05
C MET A 83 0.56 10.13 1.42
N LEU A 84 1.14 10.93 2.33
CA LEU A 84 1.03 10.69 3.77
C LEU A 84 -0.41 10.82 4.26
N LYS A 85 -1.14 11.84 3.80
CA LYS A 85 -2.57 11.99 4.10
C LYS A 85 -3.37 10.77 3.68
N HIS A 86 -3.14 10.28 2.46
CA HIS A 86 -3.84 9.10 1.96
C HIS A 86 -3.53 7.86 2.81
N ASP A 87 -2.25 7.59 3.10
CA ASP A 87 -1.83 6.42 3.88
C ASP A 87 -2.43 6.42 5.29
N ILE A 88 -2.37 7.57 5.97
CA ILE A 88 -2.96 7.75 7.31
C ILE A 88 -4.47 7.53 7.29
N THR A 89 -5.15 8.08 6.28
CA THR A 89 -6.60 7.95 6.12
C THR A 89 -7.00 6.49 5.87
N VAL A 90 -6.25 5.78 5.03
CA VAL A 90 -6.43 4.34 4.77
C VAL A 90 -6.17 3.52 6.04
N LYS A 91 -5.08 3.78 6.77
CA LYS A 91 -4.78 3.12 8.05
C LYS A 91 -5.91 3.30 9.07
N LYS A 92 -6.46 4.51 9.20
CA LYS A 92 -7.60 4.78 10.08
C LYS A 92 -8.84 3.98 9.68
N ALA A 93 -9.19 4.01 8.40
CA ALA A 93 -10.34 3.25 7.91
C ALA A 93 -10.17 1.74 8.11
N VAL A 94 -8.98 1.21 7.86
CA VAL A 94 -8.66 -0.21 8.14
C VAL A 94 -8.78 -0.51 9.64
N ASN A 95 -8.24 0.34 10.51
CA ASN A 95 -8.33 0.17 11.98
C ASN A 95 -9.78 0.19 12.48
N VAL A 96 -10.66 1.01 11.89
CA VAL A 96 -12.08 0.98 12.22
C VAL A 96 -12.73 -0.32 11.76
N ILE A 97 -12.42 -0.77 10.54
CA ILE A 97 -12.94 -2.03 10.02
C ILE A 97 -12.49 -3.22 10.90
N THR A 98 -11.22 -3.28 11.30
CA THR A 98 -10.71 -4.37 12.16
C THR A 98 -11.19 -4.27 13.61
N SER A 99 -11.33 -3.07 14.17
CA SER A 99 -11.85 -2.90 15.54
C SER A 99 -13.35 -3.18 15.66
N THR A 100 -14.11 -2.97 14.58
CA THR A 100 -15.55 -3.32 14.52
C THR A 100 -15.80 -4.76 14.09
N ALA A 101 -14.82 -5.42 13.50
CA ALA A 101 -14.90 -6.83 13.12
C ALA A 101 -14.93 -7.72 14.37
N LYS A 102 -16.08 -8.36 14.62
CA LYS A 102 -16.14 -9.49 15.55
C LYS A 102 -15.34 -10.65 14.98
N VAL A 103 -14.14 -10.86 15.51
CA VAL A 103 -13.39 -12.11 15.32
C VAL A 103 -14.27 -13.23 15.87
N LYS A 104 -14.73 -14.12 14.98
CA LYS A 104 -15.47 -15.32 15.34
C LYS A 104 -14.52 -16.41 15.81
#